data_AF-A0A126V636-F1
#
_entry.id   AF-A0A126V636-F1
#
_cell.length_a   1.000
_cell.length_b   1.000
_cell.length_c   1.000
_cell.angle_alpha   90.00
_cell.angle_beta   90.00
_cell.angle_gamma   90.00
#
_symmetry.space_group_name_H-M   'P 1'
#
loop_
_entity.id
_entity.type
_entity.pdbx_description
1 polymer ?
#
loop_
_entity_poly.entity_id
_entity_poly.type
_entity_poly.pdbx_seq_one_letter_code
_entity_poly.pdbx_strand_id
1 'polypeptide(L)'
;MNVYPQIIVASVFLNLSSNIAWADEVNLEGLTWTEQKCVLYQSAWNWAYDSIGPEGVSAEFIAQNDSFMATGCTERTVVCPRSDEELDMANMLTVMTMNEGMASTFVPFTCREEAQ
;
A
#
# COMPACT_ATOMS: atom_id res chain seq x y z
N MET A 1 -22.40 22.55 -59.69
CA MET A 1 -21.81 22.65 -58.34
C MET A 1 -21.43 21.26 -57.88
N ASN A 2 -20.28 21.17 -57.21
CA ASN A 2 -19.61 19.99 -56.65
C ASN A 2 -18.86 19.04 -57.60
N VAL A 3 -17.56 19.29 -57.65
CA VAL A 3 -16.48 18.44 -58.16
C VAL A 3 -15.89 17.72 -56.92
N TYR A 4 -15.87 16.38 -56.90
CA TYR A 4 -15.00 15.54 -56.05
C TYR A 4 -13.59 15.46 -56.70
N PRO A 5 -12.44 15.03 -56.08
CA PRO A 5 -12.27 14.06 -54.97
C PRO A 5 -10.97 14.20 -54.09
N GLN A 6 -10.67 13.19 -53.26
CA GLN A 6 -9.35 12.79 -52.67
C GLN A 6 -8.51 13.80 -51.86
N ILE A 7 -8.51 13.67 -50.52
CA ILE A 7 -7.30 13.92 -49.71
C ILE A 7 -6.99 12.65 -48.93
N ILE A 8 -5.93 11.98 -49.36
CA ILE A 8 -5.19 10.97 -48.62
C ILE A 8 -4.58 11.68 -47.40
N VAL A 9 -5.00 11.32 -46.20
CA VAL A 9 -4.19 11.53 -44.99
C VAL A 9 -3.95 10.17 -44.37
N ALA A 10 -2.84 9.54 -44.76
CA ALA A 10 -2.21 8.52 -43.95
C ALA A 10 -1.62 9.22 -42.72
N SER A 11 -2.14 8.98 -41.52
CA SER A 11 -1.50 9.40 -40.26
C SER A 11 -2.00 8.60 -39.06
N VAL A 12 -1.11 7.70 -38.61
CA VAL A 12 -0.92 7.21 -37.24
C VAL A 12 -2.10 6.46 -36.60
N PHE A 13 -2.05 5.13 -36.68
CA PHE A 13 -2.64 4.27 -35.65
C PHE A 13 -1.85 4.47 -34.35
N LEU A 14 -2.32 5.36 -33.47
CA LEU A 14 -1.91 5.39 -32.07
C LEU A 14 -2.39 4.08 -31.43
N ASN A 15 -1.53 3.06 -31.42
CA ASN A 15 -1.65 1.94 -30.49
C ASN A 15 -1.25 2.44 -29.10
N LEU A 16 -2.13 3.20 -28.45
CA LEU A 16 -2.08 3.43 -27.02
C LEU A 16 -2.56 2.15 -26.35
N SER A 17 -1.67 1.16 -26.18
CA SER A 17 -1.83 0.19 -25.10
C SER A 17 -1.61 0.96 -23.80
N SER A 18 -2.67 1.61 -23.34
CA SER A 18 -2.70 2.28 -22.06
C SER A 18 -2.46 1.22 -20.99
N ASN A 19 -1.21 1.06 -20.55
CA ASN A 19 -0.95 0.58 -19.20
C ASN A 19 -1.43 1.69 -18.26
N ILE A 20 -2.75 1.81 -18.12
CA ILE A 20 -3.32 2.54 -17.00
C ILE A 20 -2.95 1.65 -15.82
N ALA A 21 -1.91 2.03 -15.08
CA ALA A 21 -1.81 1.61 -13.70
C ALA A 21 -3.01 2.26 -13.02
N TRP A 22 -4.02 1.46 -12.70
CA TRP A 22 -5.19 1.92 -11.97
C TRP A 22 -4.66 2.22 -10.57
N ALA A 23 -4.58 3.51 -10.21
CA ALA A 23 -4.48 3.86 -8.81
C ALA A 23 -5.84 3.51 -8.19
N ASP A 24 -5.88 2.43 -7.41
CA ASP A 24 -7.10 2.05 -6.70
C ASP A 24 -7.45 3.17 -5.72
N GLU A 25 -8.60 3.81 -5.92
CA GLU A 25 -9.12 4.80 -4.98
C GLU A 25 -9.63 4.06 -3.74
N VAL A 26 -9.00 4.35 -2.59
CA VAL A 26 -9.48 3.84 -1.30
C VAL A 26 -10.78 4.56 -0.94
N ASN A 27 -11.91 3.86 -0.99
CA ASN A 27 -13.20 4.42 -0.58
C ASN A 27 -13.32 4.42 0.96
N LEU A 28 -13.36 5.62 1.55
CA LEU A 28 -13.46 5.86 2.98
C LEU A 28 -14.85 6.37 3.42
N GLU A 29 -15.79 6.53 2.50
CA GLU A 29 -17.08 7.15 2.78
C GLU A 29 -17.89 6.31 3.77
N GLY A 30 -18.47 6.97 4.77
CA GLY A 30 -19.28 6.31 5.80
C GLY A 30 -18.49 5.59 6.91
N LEU A 31 -17.16 5.54 6.83
CA LEU A 31 -16.31 4.97 7.88
C LEU A 31 -16.01 6.01 8.98
N THR A 32 -15.94 5.55 10.23
CA THR A 32 -15.35 6.32 11.33
C THR A 32 -13.85 6.51 11.12
N TRP A 33 -13.25 7.53 11.75
CA TRP A 33 -11.80 7.74 11.64
C TRP A 33 -10.98 6.50 12.08
N THR A 34 -11.44 5.77 13.09
CA THR A 34 -10.78 4.53 13.52
C THR A 34 -10.75 3.48 12.41
N GLU A 35 -11.87 3.30 11.71
CA GLU A 35 -11.97 2.34 10.59
C GLU A 35 -11.14 2.81 9.38
N GLN A 36 -11.20 4.11 9.05
CA GLN A 36 -10.43 4.70 7.95
C GLN A 36 -8.93 4.43 8.12
N LYS A 37 -8.39 4.60 9.33
CA LYS A 37 -6.98 4.33 9.62
C LYS A 37 -6.56 2.90 9.29
N CYS A 38 -7.41 1.91 9.56
CA CYS A 38 -7.08 0.53 9.26
C CYS A 38 -7.11 0.25 7.75
N VAL A 39 -8.06 0.86 7.02
CA VAL A 39 -8.12 0.79 5.56
C VAL A 39 -6.88 1.46 4.92
N LEU A 40 -6.53 2.65 5.39
CA LEU A 40 -5.33 3.38 4.92
C LEU A 40 -4.05 2.59 5.22
N TYR A 41 -3.94 1.99 6.41
CA TYR A 41 -2.82 1.13 6.75
C TYR A 41 -2.73 -0.12 5.87
N GLN A 42 -3.86 -0.78 5.55
CA GLN A 42 -3.87 -1.91 4.62
C GLN A 42 -3.39 -1.51 3.22
N SER A 43 -3.85 -0.36 2.74
CA SER A 43 -3.39 0.17 1.45
C SER A 43 -1.88 0.44 1.46
N ALA A 44 -1.39 1.09 2.52
CA ALA A 44 0.03 1.34 2.71
C ALA A 44 0.84 0.03 2.80
N TRP A 45 0.33 -0.97 3.53
CA TRP A 45 0.95 -2.31 3.64
C TRP A 45 1.13 -2.96 2.27
N ASN A 46 0.07 -2.99 1.47
CA ASN A 46 0.11 -3.58 0.13
C ASN A 46 1.15 -2.87 -0.75
N TRP A 47 1.12 -1.53 -0.76
CA TRP A 47 2.07 -0.75 -1.53
C TRP A 47 3.52 -0.96 -1.08
N ALA A 48 3.76 -1.01 0.23
CA ALA A 48 5.10 -1.22 0.78
C ALA A 48 5.61 -2.64 0.47
N TYR A 49 4.75 -3.66 0.59
CA TYR A 49 5.08 -5.04 0.25
C TYR A 49 5.43 -5.20 -1.24
N ASP A 50 4.63 -4.60 -2.12
CA ASP A 50 4.89 -4.61 -3.56
C ASP A 50 6.17 -3.84 -3.93
N SER A 51 6.51 -2.80 -3.17
CA SER A 51 7.70 -1.97 -3.40
C SER A 51 9.00 -2.64 -2.93
N ILE A 52 8.98 -3.31 -1.78
CA ILE A 52 10.13 -4.05 -1.23
C ILE A 52 10.32 -5.39 -1.96
N GLY A 53 9.21 -6.05 -2.30
CA GLY A 53 9.20 -7.39 -2.86
C GLY A 53 9.20 -8.49 -1.78
N PRO A 54 8.98 -9.75 -2.18
CA PRO A 54 8.84 -10.87 -1.24
C PRO A 54 10.17 -11.38 -0.67
N GLU A 55 11.31 -11.01 -1.27
CA GLU A 55 12.63 -11.41 -0.78
C GLU A 55 12.94 -10.66 0.52
N GLY A 56 13.44 -11.39 1.53
CA GLY A 56 13.73 -10.79 2.84
C GLY A 56 12.52 -10.55 3.74
N VAL A 57 11.28 -10.67 3.24
CA VAL A 57 10.06 -10.56 4.06
C VAL A 57 9.59 -11.93 4.52
N SER A 58 9.70 -12.22 5.81
CA SER A 58 9.36 -13.52 6.38
C SER A 58 7.84 -13.73 6.48
N ALA A 59 7.43 -15.00 6.41
CA ALA A 59 6.04 -15.40 6.66
C ALA A 59 5.59 -15.04 8.10
N GLU A 60 6.52 -14.98 9.05
CA GLU A 60 6.20 -14.61 10.43
C GLU A 60 5.84 -13.12 10.53
N PHE A 61 6.59 -12.24 9.87
CA PHE A 61 6.29 -10.80 9.82
C PHE A 61 4.92 -10.53 9.18
N ILE A 62 4.62 -11.23 8.07
CA ILE A 62 3.31 -11.16 7.41
C ILE A 62 2.21 -11.65 8.36
N ALA A 63 2.38 -12.81 9.00
CA ALA A 63 1.38 -13.36 9.91
C ALA A 63 1.12 -12.47 11.14
N GLN A 64 2.16 -11.85 11.70
CA GLN A 64 2.02 -10.90 12.79
C GLN A 64 1.23 -9.65 12.36
N ASN A 65 1.50 -9.12 11.15
CA ASN A 65 0.71 -8.04 10.58
C ASN A 65 -0.75 -8.44 10.33
N ASP A 66 -0.98 -9.61 9.74
CA ASP A 66 -2.34 -10.12 9.49
C ASP A 66 -3.13 -10.24 10.80
N SER A 67 -2.47 -10.63 11.90
CA SER A 67 -3.07 -10.63 13.23
C SER A 67 -3.43 -9.22 13.71
N PHE A 68 -2.64 -8.19 13.40
CA PHE A 68 -3.00 -6.80 13.70
C PHE A 68 -4.20 -6.34 12.86
N MET A 69 -4.19 -6.63 11.56
CA MET A 69 -5.30 -6.33 10.63
C MET A 69 -6.62 -6.98 11.07
N ALA A 70 -6.57 -8.23 11.51
CA ALA A 70 -7.74 -8.98 11.96
C ALA A 70 -8.47 -8.35 13.15
N THR A 71 -7.78 -7.51 13.94
CA THR A 71 -8.36 -6.77 15.08
C THR A 71 -8.95 -5.41 14.67
N GLY A 72 -9.01 -5.12 13.38
CA GLY A 72 -9.35 -3.79 12.87
C GLY A 72 -8.29 -2.74 13.20
N CYS A 73 -7.02 -3.16 13.34
CA CYS A 73 -5.90 -2.30 13.69
C CYS A 73 -6.09 -1.54 15.03
N THR A 74 -6.77 -2.15 16.00
CA THR A 74 -7.10 -1.50 17.29
C THR A 74 -6.41 -2.11 18.49
N GLU A 75 -6.01 -3.38 18.41
CA GLU A 75 -5.32 -4.05 19.49
C GLU A 75 -3.81 -3.77 19.49
N ARG A 76 -3.18 -3.93 20.65
CA ARG A 76 -1.73 -3.81 20.80
C ARG A 76 -1.05 -5.12 20.41
N THR A 77 -1.06 -5.42 19.11
CA THR A 77 -0.24 -6.48 18.51
C THR A 77 1.21 -6.01 18.38
N VAL A 78 2.15 -6.93 18.55
CA VAL A 78 3.57 -6.67 18.36
C VAL A 78 4.00 -7.30 17.04
N VAL A 79 4.49 -6.48 16.12
CA VAL A 79 5.12 -6.90 14.87
C VAL A 79 6.60 -6.52 14.94
N CYS A 80 7.50 -7.50 15.01
CA CYS A 80 8.94 -7.22 15.10
C CYS A 80 9.63 -7.53 13.76
N PRO A 81 10.21 -6.52 13.07
CA PRO A 81 11.05 -6.76 11.90
C PRO A 81 12.36 -7.46 12.30
N ARG A 82 12.78 -8.45 11.52
CA ARG A 82 13.93 -9.34 11.75
C ARG A 82 14.92 -9.41 10.58
N SER A 83 14.62 -8.73 9.48
CA SER A 83 15.52 -8.53 8.33
C SER A 83 15.63 -7.05 8.00
N ASP A 84 16.60 -6.70 7.15
CA ASP A 84 16.76 -5.33 6.65
C ASP A 84 15.53 -4.92 5.81
N GLU A 85 14.97 -5.84 5.01
CA GLU A 85 13.79 -5.60 4.19
C GLU A 85 12.52 -5.37 5.05
N GLU A 86 12.34 -6.14 6.13
CA GLU A 86 11.23 -5.93 7.07
C GLU A 86 11.37 -4.61 7.83
N LEU A 87 12.61 -4.23 8.19
CA LEU A 87 12.88 -2.97 8.86
C LEU A 87 12.59 -1.77 7.93
N ASP A 88 12.99 -1.87 6.66
CA ASP A 88 12.68 -0.86 5.65
C ASP A 88 11.17 -0.73 5.43
N MET A 89 10.45 -1.87 5.37
CA MET A 89 8.99 -1.89 5.28
C MET A 89 8.33 -1.22 6.51
N ALA A 90 8.81 -1.52 7.72
CA ALA A 90 8.30 -0.90 8.95
C ALA A 90 8.53 0.63 8.99
N ASN A 91 9.70 1.08 8.55
CA ASN A 91 10.03 2.51 8.45
C ASN A 91 9.14 3.22 7.42
N MET A 92 8.99 2.61 6.24
CA MET A 92 8.13 3.11 5.16
C MET A 92 6.69 3.27 5.63
N LEU A 93 6.12 2.23 6.27
CA LEU A 93 4.76 2.25 6.78
C LEU A 93 4.55 3.28 7.89
N THR A 94 5.55 3.49 8.74
CA THR A 94 5.52 4.55 9.74
C THR A 94 5.38 5.93 9.08
N VAL A 95 6.19 6.22 8.06
CA VAL A 95 6.12 7.50 7.35
C VAL A 95 4.83 7.65 6.54
N MET A 96 4.41 6.60 5.83
CA MET A 96 3.18 6.64 5.03
C MET A 96 1.96 6.92 5.91
N THR A 97 1.80 6.21 7.02
CA THR A 97 0.66 6.45 7.93
C THR A 97 0.72 7.83 8.59
N MET A 98 1.92 8.34 8.91
CA MET A 98 2.07 9.72 9.38
C MET A 98 1.63 10.75 8.33
N ASN A 99 1.90 10.50 7.05
CA ASN A 99 1.45 11.38 5.96
C ASN A 99 -0.08 11.38 5.82
N GLU A 100 -0.75 10.27 6.18
CA GLU A 100 -2.21 10.19 6.29
C GLU A 100 -2.78 10.85 7.56
N GLY A 101 -1.93 11.50 8.36
CA GLY A 101 -2.33 12.19 9.60
C GLY A 101 -2.47 11.28 10.82
N MET A 102 -1.94 10.06 10.76
CA MET A 102 -1.93 9.10 11.87
C MET A 102 -0.74 9.35 12.79
N ALA A 103 -0.88 9.04 14.08
CA ALA A 103 0.25 9.10 15.00
C ALA A 103 1.24 7.94 14.71
N SER A 104 2.53 8.16 14.93
CA SER A 104 3.56 7.11 14.80
C SER A 104 3.34 5.94 15.77
N THR A 105 2.52 6.12 16.81
CA THR A 105 2.11 5.07 17.74
C THR A 105 0.98 4.18 17.22
N PHE A 106 0.45 4.45 16.02
CA PHE A 106 -0.58 3.62 15.41
C PHE A 106 -0.03 2.28 14.91
N VAL A 107 1.15 2.29 14.27
CA VAL A 107 1.72 1.11 13.66
C VAL A 107 2.18 0.09 14.72
N PRO A 108 2.12 -1.22 14.44
CA PRO A 108 2.37 -2.26 15.45
C PRO A 108 3.87 -2.59 15.63
N PHE A 109 4.77 -1.79 15.06
CA PHE A 109 6.19 -2.12 14.97
C PHE A 109 6.90 -1.89 16.29
N THR A 110 7.25 -2.99 16.95
CA THR A 110 8.09 -2.97 18.15
C THR A 110 8.77 -4.32 18.30
N CYS A 111 10.01 -4.30 18.78
CA CYS A 111 10.72 -5.51 19.15
C CYS A 111 10.91 -5.50 20.66
N ARG A 112 10.38 -6.52 21.33
CA ARG A 112 10.74 -6.77 22.72
C ARG A 112 12.11 -7.42 22.71
N GLU A 113 13.01 -7.00 23.60
CA GLU A 113 14.15 -7.85 23.93
C GLU A 113 13.58 -9.21 24.34
N GLU A 114 14.03 -10.28 23.70
CA GLU A 114 13.66 -11.63 24.11
C GLU A 114 13.99 -11.76 25.60
N ALA A 115 13.02 -12.13 26.42
CA ALA A 115 13.32 -12.62 27.75
C ALA A 115 14.14 -13.90 27.54
N GLN A 116 15.45 -13.78 27.69
CA GLN A 116 16.41 -14.89 27.68
C GLN A 116 16.03 -15.95 28.71
#